data_AF-A0A969UW30-F1
#
_entry.id   AF-A0A969UW30-F1
#
_cell.length_a   1.000
_cell.length_b   1.000
_cell.length_c   1.000
_cell.angle_alpha   90.00
_cell.angle_beta   90.00
_cell.angle_gamma   90.00
#
_symmetry.space_group_name_H-M   'P 1'
#
loop_
_entity.id
_entity.type
_entity.pdbx_description
1 polymer ?
#
loop_
_entity_poly.entity_id
_entity_poly.type
_entity_poly.pdbx_seq_one_letter_code
_entity_poly.pdbx_strand_id
1 'polypeptide(L)'
;MAQEERQRKEILQQSALKLLQAVEAISHGDLTIQAEVTEDEIGTIADCYNVTTGKLRRIIVNVKDTATEVIETTTGNEISVQELAEEVTRQTAEISTALSQFETMTDAIQEVATTAEQAEILMQQTRQVMAEGDVAMNQTVASFQLIQSTVQRAEQKMNYLGESSQKISKIVHLIQTFASQTQVLAFNASVEASRAGETGLAFNVIAKEVQSLSQQSGAAAAEIQQVVTNIQLETNEVATAIALGMKQVEGGAHLVHTTRQSLNKISEASNKISQLVEAIAKAVAAQSQSSEIITQTMVDVGELTLKTATEVDLISSSSEQLLKVAQTLREEVGLFKVN
;
A
#
# COMPACT_ATOMS: atom_id res chain seq x y z
N MET A 1 23.08 -96.27 74.04
CA MET A 1 23.83 -96.40 72.76
C MET A 1 22.94 -96.87 71.60
N ALA A 2 22.68 -98.17 71.35
CA ALA A 2 21.91 -98.58 70.15
C ALA A 2 20.44 -98.09 70.08
N GLN A 3 19.80 -97.84 71.24
CA GLN A 3 18.41 -97.38 71.34
C GLN A 3 18.27 -95.86 71.18
N GLU A 4 19.26 -95.08 71.67
CA GLU A 4 19.35 -93.63 71.47
C GLU A 4 19.68 -93.29 70.01
N GLU A 5 20.52 -94.09 69.35
CA GLU A 5 20.86 -93.92 67.94
C GLU A 5 19.66 -94.18 67.02
N ARG A 6 18.79 -95.13 67.40
CA ARG A 6 17.54 -95.42 66.69
C ARG A 6 16.50 -94.31 66.87
N GLN A 7 16.33 -93.79 68.10
CA GLN A 7 15.45 -92.64 68.35
C GLN A 7 15.93 -91.38 67.62
N ARG A 8 17.24 -91.10 67.63
CA ARG A 8 17.83 -89.98 66.88
C ARG A 8 17.57 -90.11 65.38
N LYS A 9 17.67 -91.32 64.82
CA LYS A 9 17.39 -91.60 63.41
C LYS A 9 15.90 -91.46 63.05
N GLU A 10 15.00 -91.91 63.93
CA GLU A 10 13.54 -91.75 63.77
C GLU A 10 13.12 -90.27 63.83
N ILE A 11 13.70 -89.48 64.75
CA ILE A 11 13.51 -88.02 64.84
C ILE A 11 14.03 -87.34 63.57
N LEU A 12 15.25 -87.66 63.12
CA LEU A 12 15.82 -87.12 61.88
C LEU A 12 14.97 -87.43 60.64
N GLN A 13 14.42 -88.65 60.54
CA GLN A 13 13.51 -89.04 59.44
C GLN A 13 12.19 -88.26 59.48
N GLN A 14 11.63 -88.04 60.67
CA GLN A 14 10.40 -87.29 60.84
C GLN A 14 10.60 -85.79 60.53
N SER A 15 11.70 -85.20 60.99
CA SER A 15 12.11 -83.82 60.67
C SER A 15 12.35 -83.65 59.16
N ALA A 16 13.00 -84.61 58.51
CA ALA A 16 13.21 -84.59 57.06
C ALA A 16 11.89 -84.68 56.27
N LEU A 17 10.92 -85.49 56.74
CA LEU A 17 9.61 -85.63 56.09
C LEU A 17 8.76 -84.36 56.22
N LYS A 18 8.80 -83.68 57.37
CA LYS A 18 8.17 -82.36 57.57
C LYS A 18 8.82 -81.29 56.68
N LEU A 19 10.14 -81.28 56.56
CA LEU A 19 10.85 -80.36 55.67
C LEU A 19 10.48 -80.63 54.20
N LEU A 20 10.34 -81.90 53.80
CA LEU A 20 9.94 -82.28 52.45
C LEU A 20 8.51 -81.81 52.11
N GLN A 21 7.59 -81.85 53.08
CA GLN A 21 6.24 -81.27 52.93
C GLN A 21 6.27 -79.74 52.77
N ALA A 22 7.15 -79.04 53.50
CA ALA A 22 7.34 -77.61 53.32
C ALA A 22 7.89 -77.29 51.92
N VAL A 23 8.87 -78.06 51.45
CA VAL A 23 9.43 -77.94 50.08
C VAL A 23 8.38 -78.25 49.01
N GLU A 24 7.52 -79.24 49.23
CA GLU A 24 6.39 -79.57 48.35
C GLU A 24 5.40 -78.40 48.25
N ALA A 25 5.15 -77.66 49.34
CA ALA A 25 4.30 -76.47 49.30
C ALA A 25 4.86 -75.36 48.39
N ILE A 26 6.18 -75.13 48.40
CA ILE A 26 6.83 -74.20 47.46
C ILE A 26 6.68 -74.65 46.01
N SER A 27 6.76 -75.96 45.74
CA SER A 27 6.59 -76.48 44.37
C SER A 27 5.18 -76.23 43.80
N HIS A 28 4.20 -76.02 44.68
CA HIS A 28 2.83 -75.60 44.35
C HIS A 28 2.63 -74.08 44.44
N GLY A 29 3.70 -73.31 44.66
CA GLY A 29 3.67 -71.85 44.74
C GLY A 29 3.29 -71.27 46.10
N ASP A 30 3.12 -72.08 47.15
CA ASP A 30 2.80 -71.59 48.50
C ASP A 30 4.08 -71.21 49.27
N LEU A 31 4.37 -69.91 49.31
CA LEU A 31 5.51 -69.32 50.02
C LEU A 31 5.17 -68.92 51.47
N THR A 32 3.99 -69.27 51.97
CA THR A 32 3.55 -68.95 53.34
C THR A 32 3.96 -70.02 54.37
N ILE A 33 4.30 -71.21 53.90
CA ILE A 33 4.65 -72.36 54.75
C ILE A 33 6.08 -72.23 55.29
N GLN A 34 6.21 -72.20 56.61
CA GLN A 34 7.50 -72.22 57.31
C GLN A 34 7.84 -73.64 57.75
N ALA A 35 9.11 -74.04 57.56
CA ALA A 35 9.64 -75.28 58.09
C ALA A 35 9.95 -75.14 59.59
N GLU A 36 9.67 -76.18 60.36
CA GLU A 36 9.98 -76.24 61.79
C GLU A 36 11.50 -76.31 62.01
N VAL A 37 12.04 -75.40 62.83
CA VAL A 37 13.49 -75.32 63.12
C VAL A 37 13.79 -76.12 64.38
N THR A 38 14.48 -77.25 64.21
CA THR A 38 14.93 -78.17 65.28
C THR A 38 16.40 -77.90 65.65
N GLU A 39 16.90 -78.42 66.78
CA GLU A 39 18.31 -78.27 67.19
C GLU A 39 19.27 -79.23 66.45
N ASP A 40 18.75 -80.05 65.54
CA ASP A 40 19.51 -81.04 64.77
C ASP A 40 20.02 -80.50 63.43
N GLU A 41 20.74 -81.35 62.69
CA GLU A 41 21.29 -81.02 61.38
C GLU A 41 20.20 -80.63 60.35
N ILE A 42 18.94 -81.06 60.53
CA ILE A 42 17.81 -80.71 59.66
C ILE A 42 17.29 -79.31 59.98
N GLY A 43 17.35 -78.88 61.24
CA GLY A 43 16.93 -77.54 61.64
C GLY A 43 17.74 -76.42 60.99
N THR A 44 19.03 -76.63 60.74
CA THR A 44 19.85 -75.66 59.99
C THR A 44 19.39 -75.53 58.52
N ILE A 45 18.93 -76.63 57.92
CA ILE A 45 18.37 -76.64 56.55
C ILE A 45 16.98 -75.97 56.55
N ALA A 46 16.16 -76.23 57.58
CA ALA A 46 14.86 -75.58 57.77
C ALA A 46 14.99 -74.06 57.94
N ASP A 47 16.00 -73.58 58.66
CA ASP A 47 16.29 -72.15 58.79
C ASP A 47 16.72 -71.51 57.45
N CYS A 48 17.66 -72.15 56.73
CA CYS A 48 18.06 -71.71 55.38
C CYS A 48 16.90 -71.70 54.39
N TYR A 49 16.00 -72.70 54.48
CA TYR A 49 14.76 -72.75 53.73
C TYR A 49 13.87 -71.54 54.06
N ASN A 50 13.59 -71.29 55.34
CA ASN A 50 12.73 -70.17 55.78
C ASN A 50 13.27 -68.81 55.33
N VAL A 51 14.59 -68.59 55.42
CA VAL A 51 15.25 -67.37 54.92
C VAL A 51 15.11 -67.24 53.41
N THR A 52 15.27 -68.33 52.66
CA THR A 52 15.15 -68.34 51.19
C THR A 52 13.72 -68.07 50.74
N THR A 53 12.74 -68.77 51.34
CA THR A 53 11.31 -68.56 51.10
C THR A 53 10.87 -67.14 51.46
N GLY A 54 11.39 -66.58 52.56
CA GLY A 54 11.14 -65.19 52.95
C GLY A 54 11.69 -64.17 51.94
N LYS A 55 12.89 -64.40 51.38
CA LYS A 55 13.46 -63.57 50.30
C LYS A 55 12.66 -63.70 49.01
N LEU A 56 12.30 -64.91 48.61
CA LEU A 56 11.47 -65.17 47.42
C LEU A 56 10.10 -64.50 47.55
N ARG A 57 9.45 -64.65 48.70
CA ARG A 57 8.16 -63.98 49.00
C ARG A 57 8.26 -62.48 48.81
N ARG A 58 9.33 -61.83 49.33
CA ARG A 58 9.55 -60.40 49.16
C ARG A 58 9.78 -60.02 47.69
N ILE A 59 10.53 -60.82 46.92
CA ILE A 59 10.72 -60.60 45.49
C ILE A 59 9.38 -60.68 44.75
N ILE A 60 8.57 -61.72 45.01
CA ILE A 60 7.25 -61.89 44.38
C ILE A 60 6.32 -60.72 44.70
N VAL A 61 6.26 -60.26 45.96
CA VAL A 61 5.48 -59.07 46.33
C VAL A 61 5.99 -57.83 45.59
N ASN A 62 7.29 -57.57 45.61
CA ASN A 62 7.86 -56.42 44.90
C ASN A 62 7.57 -56.47 43.39
N VAL A 63 7.71 -57.63 42.74
CA VAL A 63 7.43 -57.77 41.31
C VAL A 63 5.95 -57.55 41.02
N LYS A 64 5.04 -58.02 41.87
CA LYS A 64 3.61 -57.79 41.73
C LYS A 64 3.25 -56.30 41.86
N ASP A 65 3.85 -55.62 42.82
CA ASP A 65 3.63 -54.19 43.05
C ASP A 65 4.18 -53.37 41.87
N THR A 66 5.41 -53.64 41.43
CA THR A 66 6.01 -52.99 40.26
C THR A 66 5.22 -53.27 38.98
N ALA A 67 4.73 -54.49 38.75
CA ALA A 67 3.90 -54.81 37.59
C ALA A 67 2.57 -54.02 37.62
N THR A 68 1.99 -53.81 38.80
CA THR A 68 0.77 -53.02 38.97
C THR A 68 1.03 -51.53 38.69
N GLU A 69 2.13 -50.98 39.21
CA GLU A 69 2.56 -49.60 38.94
C GLU A 69 2.82 -49.37 37.44
N VAL A 70 3.43 -50.33 36.74
CA VAL A 70 3.64 -50.26 35.28
C VAL A 70 2.31 -50.27 34.53
N ILE A 71 1.34 -51.11 34.93
CA ILE A 71 -0.01 -51.11 34.33
C ILE A 71 -0.67 -49.74 34.49
N GLU A 72 -0.71 -49.21 35.71
CA GLU A 72 -1.34 -47.92 36.01
C GLU A 72 -0.69 -46.77 35.24
N THR A 73 0.64 -46.72 35.19
CA THR A 73 1.39 -45.69 34.46
C THR A 73 1.16 -45.80 32.95
N THR A 74 1.13 -47.02 32.41
CA THR A 74 0.94 -47.25 30.98
C THR A 74 -0.47 -46.86 30.53
N THR A 75 -1.50 -47.22 31.30
CA THR A 75 -2.89 -46.79 31.04
C THR A 75 -3.05 -45.27 31.19
N GLY A 76 -2.35 -44.64 32.13
CA GLY A 76 -2.30 -43.18 32.23
C GLY A 76 -1.67 -42.52 30.99
N ASN A 77 -0.60 -43.11 30.46
CA ASN A 77 0.07 -42.61 29.25
C ASN A 77 -0.77 -42.76 27.98
N GLU A 78 -1.61 -43.79 27.85
CA GLU A 78 -2.51 -43.98 26.70
C GLU A 78 -3.42 -42.77 26.47
N ILE A 79 -3.92 -42.15 27.54
CA ILE A 79 -4.74 -40.93 27.45
C ILE A 79 -3.91 -39.79 26.82
N SER A 80 -2.68 -39.57 27.29
CA SER A 80 -1.80 -38.53 26.75
C SER A 80 -1.40 -38.79 25.29
N VAL A 81 -1.23 -40.06 24.90
CA VAL A 81 -0.95 -40.45 23.51
C VAL A 81 -2.15 -40.15 22.61
N GLN A 82 -3.37 -40.43 23.08
CA GLN A 82 -4.58 -40.11 22.34
C GLN A 82 -4.77 -38.60 22.17
N GLU A 83 -4.58 -37.81 23.24
CA GLU A 83 -4.63 -36.34 23.16
C GLU A 83 -3.60 -35.80 22.16
N LEU A 84 -2.38 -36.36 22.14
CA LEU A 84 -1.35 -35.97 21.20
C LEU A 84 -1.71 -36.32 19.75
N ALA A 85 -2.38 -37.45 19.51
CA ALA A 85 -2.88 -37.83 18.18
C ALA A 85 -3.95 -36.85 17.65
N GLU A 86 -4.87 -36.43 18.53
CA GLU A 86 -5.88 -35.41 18.21
C GLU A 86 -5.23 -34.06 17.89
N GLU A 87 -4.22 -33.66 18.67
CA GLU A 87 -3.46 -32.43 18.44
C GLU A 87 -2.72 -32.44 17.10
N VAL A 88 -2.06 -33.54 16.74
CA VAL A 88 -1.40 -33.73 15.44
C VAL A 88 -2.40 -33.58 14.28
N THR A 89 -3.60 -34.12 14.44
CA THR A 89 -4.67 -34.00 13.43
C THR A 89 -5.10 -32.54 13.27
N ARG A 90 -5.29 -31.82 14.39
CA ARG A 90 -5.63 -30.39 14.36
C ARG A 90 -4.52 -29.57 13.71
N GLN A 91 -3.28 -29.81 14.10
CA GLN A 91 -2.12 -29.10 13.59
C GLN A 91 -1.98 -29.29 12.06
N THR A 92 -2.23 -30.50 11.56
CA THR A 92 -2.22 -30.79 10.12
C THR A 92 -3.27 -29.94 9.36
N ALA A 93 -4.48 -29.82 9.90
CA ALA A 93 -5.54 -29.00 9.30
C ALA A 93 -5.20 -27.50 9.32
N GLU A 94 -4.59 -27.02 10.41
CA GLU A 94 -4.13 -25.63 10.54
C GLU A 94 -3.00 -25.31 9.55
N ILE A 95 -2.03 -26.21 9.38
CA ILE A 95 -0.95 -26.06 8.38
C ILE A 95 -1.53 -26.00 6.97
N SER A 96 -2.47 -26.89 6.62
CA SER A 96 -3.11 -26.87 5.30
C SER A 96 -3.86 -25.56 5.06
N THR A 97 -4.53 -25.03 6.09
CA THR A 97 -5.24 -23.75 6.00
C THR A 97 -4.27 -22.59 5.82
N ALA A 98 -3.17 -22.58 6.58
CA ALA A 98 -2.12 -21.57 6.47
C ALA A 98 -1.50 -21.55 5.07
N LEU A 99 -1.16 -22.71 4.51
CA LEU A 99 -0.62 -22.83 3.15
C LEU A 99 -1.57 -22.24 2.09
N SER A 100 -2.88 -22.53 2.18
CA SER A 100 -3.87 -21.95 1.27
C SER A 100 -4.00 -20.42 1.40
N GLN A 101 -3.86 -19.90 2.61
CA GLN A 101 -3.83 -18.45 2.83
C GLN A 101 -2.58 -17.80 2.24
N PHE A 102 -1.41 -18.46 2.30
CA PHE A 102 -0.18 -17.96 1.67
C PHE A 102 -0.23 -18.00 0.15
N GLU A 103 -0.90 -18.98 -0.44
CA GLU A 103 -1.18 -19.00 -1.88
C GLU A 103 -2.03 -17.78 -2.29
N THR A 104 -3.13 -17.53 -1.57
CA THR A 104 -3.97 -16.35 -1.79
C THR A 104 -3.20 -15.04 -1.60
N MET A 105 -2.30 -14.99 -0.60
CA MET A 105 -1.43 -13.83 -0.36
C MET A 105 -0.45 -13.62 -1.51
N THR A 106 0.08 -14.70 -2.10
CA THR A 106 0.98 -14.63 -3.26
C THR A 106 0.27 -14.05 -4.48
N ASP A 107 -0.97 -14.45 -4.74
CA ASP A 107 -1.80 -13.87 -5.80
C ASP A 107 -2.04 -12.37 -5.58
N ALA A 108 -2.39 -11.99 -4.35
CA ALA A 108 -2.60 -10.58 -4.00
C ALA A 108 -1.33 -9.73 -4.18
N ILE A 109 -0.15 -10.27 -3.83
CA ILE A 109 1.15 -9.60 -4.05
C ILE A 109 1.36 -9.37 -5.55
N GLN A 110 1.05 -10.35 -6.40
CA GLN A 110 1.19 -10.23 -7.86
C GLN A 110 0.21 -9.21 -8.46
N GLU A 111 -1.01 -9.13 -7.93
CA GLU A 111 -1.99 -8.11 -8.33
C GLU A 111 -1.51 -6.69 -7.98
N VAL A 112 -0.97 -6.50 -6.77
CA VAL A 112 -0.39 -5.22 -6.34
C VAL A 112 0.82 -4.86 -7.19
N ALA A 113 1.67 -5.82 -7.55
CA ALA A 113 2.80 -5.62 -8.45
C ALA A 113 2.36 -5.08 -9.82
N THR A 114 1.35 -5.74 -10.41
CA THR A 114 0.78 -5.38 -11.71
C THR A 114 0.15 -3.98 -11.66
N THR A 115 -0.57 -3.68 -10.58
CA THR A 115 -1.18 -2.36 -10.37
C THR A 115 -0.13 -1.25 -10.24
N ALA A 116 0.96 -1.52 -9.53
CA ALA A 116 2.08 -0.59 -9.39
C ALA A 116 2.75 -0.31 -10.76
N GLU A 117 2.95 -1.33 -11.59
CA GLU A 117 3.50 -1.16 -12.95
C GLU A 117 2.58 -0.31 -13.84
N GLN A 118 1.27 -0.57 -13.80
CA GLN A 118 0.29 0.25 -14.53
C GLN A 118 0.29 1.71 -14.06
N ALA A 119 0.41 1.94 -12.74
CA ALA A 119 0.50 3.28 -12.18
C ALA A 119 1.75 4.03 -12.66
N GLU A 120 2.90 3.34 -12.78
CA GLU A 120 4.12 3.93 -13.31
C GLU A 120 3.98 4.33 -14.80
N ILE A 121 3.37 3.47 -15.63
CA ILE A 121 3.08 3.79 -17.03
C ILE A 121 2.19 5.04 -17.13
N LEU A 122 1.13 5.12 -16.31
CA LEU A 122 0.23 6.27 -16.28
C LEU A 122 0.95 7.55 -15.82
N MET A 123 1.89 7.44 -14.87
CA MET A 123 2.73 8.55 -14.44
C MET A 123 3.67 9.03 -15.55
N GLN A 124 4.26 8.13 -16.34
CA GLN A 124 5.08 8.50 -17.49
C GLN A 124 4.26 9.25 -18.55
N GLN A 125 3.06 8.76 -18.87
CA GLN A 125 2.13 9.44 -19.78
C GLN A 125 1.73 10.83 -19.24
N THR A 126 1.44 10.93 -17.93
CA THR A 126 1.09 12.20 -17.28
C THR A 126 2.24 13.20 -17.39
N ARG A 127 3.50 12.77 -17.17
CA ARG A 127 4.68 13.63 -17.35
C ARG A 127 4.84 14.11 -18.78
N GLN A 128 4.58 13.26 -19.76
CA GLN A 128 4.62 13.65 -21.17
C GLN A 128 3.57 14.73 -21.48
N VAL A 129 2.31 14.51 -21.10
CA VAL A 129 1.22 15.48 -21.31
C VAL A 129 1.51 16.81 -20.62
N MET A 130 2.10 16.78 -19.42
CA MET A 130 2.51 18.01 -18.73
C MET A 130 3.64 18.74 -19.46
N ALA A 131 4.62 18.03 -20.01
CA ALA A 131 5.70 18.64 -20.78
C ALA A 131 5.18 19.31 -22.06
N GLU A 132 4.25 18.64 -22.77
CA GLU A 132 3.55 19.21 -23.92
C GLU A 132 2.74 20.46 -23.52
N GLY A 133 2.06 20.40 -22.37
CA GLY A 133 1.33 21.53 -21.79
C GLY A 133 2.21 22.73 -21.45
N ASP A 134 3.42 22.51 -20.90
CA ASP A 134 4.37 23.59 -20.61
C ASP A 134 4.86 24.27 -21.90
N VAL A 135 5.16 23.49 -22.94
CA VAL A 135 5.53 24.04 -24.26
C VAL A 135 4.40 24.89 -24.83
N ALA A 136 3.15 24.41 -24.80
CA ALA A 136 1.99 25.15 -25.29
C ALA A 136 1.77 26.46 -24.51
N MET A 137 1.96 26.44 -23.18
CA MET A 137 1.88 27.64 -22.34
C MET A 137 2.97 28.65 -22.69
N ASN A 138 4.22 28.20 -22.90
CA ASN A 138 5.32 29.07 -23.30
C ASN A 138 5.06 29.75 -24.66
N GLN A 139 4.51 29.00 -25.62
CA GLN A 139 4.08 29.55 -26.92
C GLN A 139 2.95 30.58 -26.77
N THR A 140 2.03 30.34 -25.85
CA THR A 140 0.92 31.27 -25.56
C THR A 140 1.43 32.57 -24.94
N VAL A 141 2.38 32.51 -23.99
CA VAL A 141 3.03 33.71 -23.43
C VAL A 141 3.75 34.51 -24.52
N ALA A 142 4.53 33.85 -25.38
CA ALA A 142 5.22 34.50 -26.49
C ALA A 142 4.23 35.19 -27.45
N SER A 143 3.08 34.56 -27.71
CA SER A 143 2.01 35.13 -28.54
C SER A 143 1.42 36.38 -27.91
N PHE A 144 1.16 36.38 -26.59
CA PHE A 144 0.69 37.58 -25.88
C PHE A 144 1.71 38.71 -25.91
N GLN A 145 3.01 38.42 -25.80
CA GLN A 145 4.08 39.43 -25.93
C GLN A 145 4.09 40.06 -27.34
N LEU A 146 3.89 39.25 -28.39
CA LEU A 146 3.79 39.74 -29.76
C LEU A 146 2.55 40.63 -29.97
N ILE A 147 1.41 40.23 -29.42
CA ILE A 147 0.17 41.01 -29.45
C ILE A 147 0.40 42.34 -28.71
N GLN A 148 1.00 42.31 -27.52
CA GLN A 148 1.31 43.51 -26.73
C GLN A 148 2.14 44.51 -27.55
N SER A 149 3.21 44.06 -28.20
CA SER A 149 4.04 44.90 -29.08
C SER A 149 3.26 45.49 -30.26
N THR A 150 2.38 44.68 -30.87
CA THR A 150 1.54 45.10 -32.00
C THR A 150 0.52 46.17 -31.57
N VAL A 151 -0.13 45.98 -30.42
CA VAL A 151 -1.09 46.92 -29.84
C VAL A 151 -0.40 48.24 -29.46
N GLN A 152 0.79 48.21 -28.86
CA GLN A 152 1.58 49.43 -28.58
C GLN A 152 1.94 50.21 -29.85
N ARG A 153 2.32 49.52 -30.92
CA ARG A 153 2.56 50.18 -32.22
C ARG A 153 1.29 50.80 -32.81
N ALA A 154 0.15 50.14 -32.66
CA ALA A 154 -1.14 50.67 -33.10
C ALA A 154 -1.52 51.93 -32.31
N GLU A 155 -1.33 51.90 -30.99
CA GLU A 155 -1.54 53.05 -30.10
C GLU A 155 -0.71 54.27 -30.55
N GLN A 156 0.60 54.08 -30.79
CA GLN A 156 1.47 55.14 -31.28
C GLN A 156 0.98 55.74 -32.60
N LYS A 157 0.53 54.90 -33.54
CA LYS A 157 -0.02 55.38 -34.82
C LYS A 157 -1.32 56.16 -34.64
N MET A 158 -2.19 55.74 -33.73
CA MET A 158 -3.42 56.47 -33.42
C MET A 158 -3.13 57.83 -32.78
N ASN A 159 -2.14 57.91 -31.89
CA ASN A 159 -1.68 59.18 -31.32
C ASN A 159 -1.17 60.13 -32.41
N TYR A 160 -0.34 59.64 -33.35
CA TYR A 160 0.11 60.45 -34.49
C TYR A 160 -1.04 60.90 -35.41
N LEU A 161 -2.04 60.05 -35.64
CA LEU A 161 -3.22 60.40 -36.43
C LEU A 161 -4.06 61.47 -35.72
N GLY A 162 -4.23 61.36 -34.41
CA GLY A 162 -4.91 62.36 -33.58
C GLY A 162 -4.23 63.72 -33.65
N GLU A 163 -2.90 63.77 -33.48
CA GLU A 163 -2.12 65.00 -33.62
C GLU A 163 -2.21 65.60 -35.03
N SER A 164 -2.15 64.76 -36.07
CA SER A 164 -2.23 65.21 -37.47
C SER A 164 -3.61 65.78 -37.78
N SER A 165 -4.68 65.12 -37.33
CA SER A 165 -6.05 65.61 -37.47
C SER A 165 -6.29 66.92 -36.72
N GLN A 166 -5.66 67.12 -35.55
CA GLN A 166 -5.70 68.41 -34.87
C GLN A 166 -4.98 69.52 -35.65
N LYS A 167 -3.82 69.22 -36.27
CA LYS A 167 -3.11 70.18 -37.13
C LYS A 167 -3.96 70.57 -38.35
N ILE A 168 -4.61 69.59 -38.99
CA ILE A 168 -5.50 69.85 -40.13
C ILE A 168 -6.68 70.73 -39.69
N SER A 169 -7.33 70.42 -38.56
CA SER A 169 -8.42 71.23 -38.00
C SER A 169 -8.03 72.71 -37.83
N LYS A 170 -6.81 72.99 -37.32
CA LYS A 170 -6.28 74.36 -37.21
C LYS A 170 -6.13 75.06 -38.57
N ILE A 171 -5.64 74.33 -39.59
CA ILE A 171 -5.47 74.87 -40.94
C ILE A 171 -6.82 75.15 -41.59
N VAL A 172 -7.78 74.23 -41.47
CA VAL A 172 -9.13 74.39 -42.01
C VAL A 172 -9.84 75.58 -41.38
N HIS A 173 -9.71 75.76 -40.06
CA HIS A 173 -10.23 76.94 -39.36
C HIS A 173 -9.60 78.25 -39.87
N LEU A 174 -8.29 78.25 -40.16
CA LEU A 174 -7.61 79.39 -40.76
C LEU A 174 -8.14 79.69 -42.17
N ILE A 175 -8.34 78.67 -43.01
CA ILE A 175 -8.91 78.82 -44.36
C ILE A 175 -10.32 79.41 -44.28
N GLN A 176 -11.14 78.95 -43.34
CA GLN A 176 -12.49 79.46 -43.15
C GLN A 176 -12.47 80.93 -42.70
N THR A 177 -11.48 81.32 -41.89
CA THR A 177 -11.23 82.71 -41.51
C THR A 177 -10.82 83.55 -42.73
N PHE A 178 -9.91 83.04 -43.58
CA PHE A 178 -9.50 83.72 -44.81
C PHE A 178 -10.64 83.86 -45.81
N ALA A 179 -11.46 82.83 -45.98
CA ALA A 179 -12.65 82.87 -46.83
C ALA A 179 -13.63 83.95 -46.35
N SER A 180 -13.88 84.03 -45.03
CA SER A 180 -14.72 85.07 -44.44
C SER A 180 -14.15 86.48 -44.62
N GLN A 181 -12.84 86.67 -44.41
CA GLN A 181 -12.18 87.96 -44.65
C GLN A 181 -12.23 88.36 -46.13
N THR A 182 -11.99 87.41 -47.04
CA THR A 182 -12.04 87.62 -48.49
C THR A 182 -13.45 87.98 -48.95
N GLN A 183 -14.46 87.34 -48.37
CA GLN A 183 -15.88 87.65 -48.60
C GLN A 183 -16.20 89.10 -48.25
N VAL A 184 -15.71 89.59 -47.10
CA VAL A 184 -15.90 90.97 -46.66
C VAL A 184 -15.15 91.96 -47.56
N LEU A 185 -13.91 91.64 -47.95
CA LEU A 185 -13.11 92.43 -48.89
C LEU A 185 -13.78 92.54 -50.27
N ALA A 186 -14.26 91.42 -50.81
CA ALA A 186 -14.95 91.36 -52.09
C ALA A 186 -16.28 92.11 -52.06
N PHE A 187 -17.03 92.02 -50.97
CA PHE A 187 -18.24 92.82 -50.75
C PHE A 187 -17.94 94.32 -50.76
N ASN A 188 -16.94 94.75 -49.99
CA ASN A 188 -16.52 96.16 -49.95
C ASN A 188 -16.06 96.67 -51.32
N ALA A 189 -15.33 95.83 -52.09
CA ALA A 189 -14.93 96.14 -53.45
C ALA A 189 -16.13 96.24 -54.42
N SER A 190 -17.13 95.37 -54.30
CA SER A 190 -18.35 95.42 -55.11
C SER A 190 -19.17 96.69 -54.80
N VAL A 191 -19.26 97.09 -53.52
CA VAL A 191 -19.90 98.34 -53.09
C VAL A 191 -19.20 99.55 -53.70
N GLU A 192 -17.86 99.62 -53.61
CA GLU A 192 -17.10 100.75 -54.17
C GLU A 192 -17.14 100.78 -55.71
N ALA A 193 -17.10 99.60 -56.36
CA ALA A 193 -17.27 99.48 -57.81
C ALA A 193 -18.67 99.93 -58.28
N SER A 194 -19.71 99.67 -57.48
CA SER A 194 -21.06 100.19 -57.73
C SER A 194 -21.13 101.71 -57.58
N ARG A 195 -20.32 102.27 -56.67
CA ARG A 195 -20.23 103.72 -56.42
C ARG A 195 -19.52 104.48 -57.56
N ALA A 196 -18.60 103.82 -58.27
CA ALA A 196 -17.87 104.38 -59.41
C ALA A 196 -18.68 104.46 -60.74
N GLY A 197 -19.92 103.97 -60.76
CA GLY A 197 -20.81 104.06 -61.94
C GLY A 197 -20.33 103.22 -63.14
N GLU A 198 -20.41 103.77 -64.36
CA GLU A 198 -20.07 103.03 -65.60
C GLU A 198 -18.61 102.54 -65.65
N THR A 199 -17.67 103.26 -65.04
CA THR A 199 -16.24 102.86 -65.01
C THR A 199 -15.95 101.68 -64.08
N GLY A 200 -16.84 101.41 -63.12
CA GLY A 200 -16.68 100.33 -62.13
C GLY A 200 -17.33 99.00 -62.53
N LEU A 201 -18.07 98.93 -63.64
CA LEU A 201 -18.85 97.75 -64.03
C LEU A 201 -18.00 96.48 -64.15
N ALA A 202 -16.84 96.56 -64.82
CA ALA A 202 -15.93 95.41 -64.95
C ALA A 202 -15.33 94.98 -63.61
N PHE A 203 -15.00 95.92 -62.73
CA PHE A 203 -14.50 95.64 -61.38
C PHE A 203 -15.58 95.03 -60.47
N ASN A 204 -16.84 95.42 -60.63
CA ASN A 204 -17.96 94.87 -59.87
C ASN A 204 -18.18 93.39 -60.18
N VAL A 205 -18.09 93.01 -61.46
CA VAL A 205 -18.18 91.60 -61.88
C VAL A 205 -17.07 90.77 -61.24
N ILE A 206 -15.83 91.26 -61.26
CA ILE A 206 -14.70 90.58 -60.60
C ILE A 206 -14.93 90.46 -59.10
N ALA A 207 -15.39 91.54 -58.44
CA ALA A 207 -15.65 91.52 -57.00
C ALA A 207 -16.74 90.52 -56.62
N LYS A 208 -17.82 90.41 -57.41
CA LYS A 208 -18.87 89.39 -57.21
C LYS A 208 -18.36 87.96 -57.47
N GLU A 209 -17.47 87.77 -58.44
CA GLU A 209 -16.86 86.47 -58.70
C GLU A 209 -15.95 86.05 -57.53
N VAL A 210 -15.10 86.97 -57.03
CA VAL A 210 -14.27 86.74 -55.83
C VAL A 210 -15.13 86.42 -54.61
N GLN A 211 -16.26 87.14 -54.45
CA GLN A 211 -17.23 86.89 -53.39
C GLN A 211 -17.85 85.48 -53.50
N SER A 212 -18.25 85.05 -54.70
CA SER A 212 -18.76 83.70 -54.92
C SER A 212 -17.70 82.64 -54.60
N LEU A 213 -16.46 82.87 -55.04
CA LEU A 213 -15.34 81.96 -54.82
C LEU A 213 -14.97 81.84 -53.32
N SER A 214 -15.05 82.94 -52.57
CA SER A 214 -14.85 82.90 -51.11
C SER A 214 -15.97 82.17 -50.37
N GLN A 215 -17.23 82.31 -50.81
CA GLN A 215 -18.34 81.51 -50.27
C GLN A 215 -18.15 80.01 -50.54
N GLN A 216 -17.79 79.64 -51.77
CA GLN A 216 -17.51 78.24 -52.13
C GLN A 216 -16.32 77.69 -51.33
N SER A 217 -15.24 78.47 -51.18
CA SER A 217 -14.08 78.08 -50.37
C SER A 217 -14.42 77.91 -48.88
N GLY A 218 -15.26 78.80 -48.33
CA GLY A 218 -15.74 78.71 -46.96
C GLY A 218 -16.64 77.48 -46.72
N ALA A 219 -17.52 77.17 -47.68
CA ALA A 219 -18.36 75.97 -47.63
C ALA A 219 -17.53 74.69 -47.71
N ALA A 220 -16.55 74.62 -48.62
CA ALA A 220 -15.63 73.49 -48.72
C ALA A 220 -14.79 73.31 -47.44
N ALA A 221 -14.30 74.41 -46.84
CA ALA A 221 -13.60 74.36 -45.57
C ALA A 221 -14.49 73.80 -44.44
N ALA A 222 -15.75 74.21 -44.37
CA ALA A 222 -16.70 73.67 -43.38
C ALA A 222 -16.95 72.17 -43.57
N GLU A 223 -17.04 71.70 -44.82
CA GLU A 223 -17.20 70.28 -45.14
C GLU A 223 -15.96 69.47 -44.73
N ILE A 224 -14.76 69.97 -45.01
CA ILE A 224 -13.49 69.37 -44.54
C ILE A 224 -13.43 69.37 -43.00
N GLN A 225 -13.87 70.44 -42.33
CA GLN A 225 -13.91 70.51 -40.87
C GLN A 225 -14.77 69.39 -40.28
N GLN A 226 -15.91 69.10 -40.91
CA GLN A 226 -16.79 68.02 -40.48
C GLN A 226 -16.15 66.64 -40.67
N VAL A 227 -15.48 66.39 -41.80
CA VAL A 227 -14.71 65.17 -42.04
C VAL A 227 -13.60 65.00 -40.99
N VAL A 228 -12.83 66.05 -40.71
CA VAL A 228 -11.74 66.03 -39.72
C VAL A 228 -12.28 65.76 -38.31
N THR A 229 -13.43 66.34 -37.97
CA THR A 229 -14.10 66.10 -36.67
C THR A 229 -14.50 64.63 -36.53
N ASN A 230 -15.05 64.03 -37.58
CA ASN A 230 -15.39 62.60 -37.59
C ASN A 230 -14.14 61.72 -37.43
N ILE A 231 -13.04 62.03 -38.15
CA ILE A 231 -11.77 61.31 -38.00
C ILE A 231 -11.26 61.40 -36.55
N GLN A 232 -11.37 62.55 -35.89
CA GLN A 232 -10.96 62.72 -34.49
C GLN A 232 -11.81 61.88 -33.53
N LEU A 233 -13.12 61.80 -33.76
CA LEU A 233 -14.02 60.96 -32.97
C LEU A 233 -13.67 59.47 -33.12
N GLU A 234 -13.56 59.00 -34.36
CA GLU A 234 -13.20 57.60 -34.66
C GLU A 234 -11.81 57.24 -34.11
N THR A 235 -10.84 58.16 -34.22
CA THR A 235 -9.48 57.94 -33.66
C THR A 235 -9.52 57.77 -32.14
N ASN A 236 -10.32 58.56 -31.42
CA ASN A 236 -10.48 58.42 -29.97
C ASN A 236 -11.19 57.12 -29.57
N GLU A 237 -12.20 56.71 -30.35
CA GLU A 237 -12.89 55.44 -30.14
C GLU A 237 -11.94 54.25 -30.30
N VAL A 238 -11.14 54.25 -31.38
CA VAL A 238 -10.12 53.22 -31.61
C VAL A 238 -9.04 53.24 -30.53
N ALA A 239 -8.59 54.41 -30.08
CA ALA A 239 -7.62 54.52 -28.97
C ALA A 239 -8.16 53.90 -27.67
N THR A 240 -9.45 54.13 -27.38
CA THR A 240 -10.12 53.52 -26.21
C THR A 240 -10.20 52.00 -26.34
N ALA A 241 -10.53 51.49 -27.54
CA ALA A 241 -10.56 50.06 -27.81
C ALA A 241 -9.17 49.41 -27.69
N ILE A 242 -8.11 50.10 -28.15
CA ILE A 242 -6.71 49.67 -28.00
C ILE A 242 -6.33 49.57 -26.52
N ALA A 243 -6.67 50.57 -25.70
CA ALA A 243 -6.40 50.57 -24.27
C ALA A 243 -7.11 49.41 -23.54
N LEU A 244 -8.37 49.14 -23.91
CA LEU A 244 -9.11 47.98 -23.40
C LEU A 244 -8.47 46.65 -23.82
N GLY A 245 -8.07 46.54 -25.09
CA GLY A 245 -7.37 45.36 -25.62
C GLY A 245 -6.05 45.08 -24.91
N MET A 246 -5.27 46.13 -24.58
CA MET A 246 -4.03 45.99 -23.81
C MET A 246 -4.30 45.39 -22.41
N LYS A 247 -5.36 45.85 -21.73
CA LYS A 247 -5.74 45.29 -20.42
C LYS A 247 -6.18 43.83 -20.52
N GLN A 248 -6.87 43.44 -21.59
CA GLN A 248 -7.25 42.04 -21.83
C GLN A 248 -6.04 41.14 -22.09
N VAL A 249 -5.05 41.63 -22.85
CA VAL A 249 -3.78 40.92 -23.11
C VAL A 249 -3.01 40.69 -21.82
N GLU A 250 -2.91 41.71 -20.96
CA GLU A 250 -2.27 41.60 -19.65
C GLU A 250 -2.97 40.58 -18.75
N GLY A 251 -4.31 40.62 -18.70
CA GLY A 251 -5.11 39.64 -17.97
C GLY A 251 -4.93 38.21 -18.50
N GLY A 252 -4.86 38.04 -19.82
CA GLY A 252 -4.58 36.75 -20.47
C GLY A 252 -3.20 36.19 -20.12
N ALA A 253 -2.16 37.03 -20.16
CA ALA A 253 -0.82 36.64 -19.76
C ALA A 253 -0.74 36.23 -18.27
N HIS A 254 -1.45 36.95 -17.39
CA HIS A 254 -1.53 36.61 -15.98
C HIS A 254 -2.24 35.26 -15.73
N LEU A 255 -3.33 34.99 -16.46
CA LEU A 255 -4.05 33.72 -16.38
C LEU A 255 -3.15 32.54 -16.80
N VAL A 256 -2.43 32.69 -17.90
CA VAL A 256 -1.44 31.68 -18.37
C VAL A 256 -0.37 31.43 -17.31
N HIS A 257 0.15 32.49 -16.67
CA HIS A 257 1.12 32.34 -15.59
C HIS A 257 0.55 31.51 -14.41
N THR A 258 -0.70 31.78 -14.03
CA THR A 258 -1.38 31.07 -12.94
C THR A 258 -1.62 29.60 -13.30
N THR A 259 -2.05 29.32 -14.53
CA THR A 259 -2.22 27.94 -15.03
C THR A 259 -0.89 27.18 -15.01
N ARG A 260 0.21 27.81 -15.39
CA ARG A 260 1.55 27.20 -15.31
C ARG A 260 1.96 26.86 -13.87
N GLN A 261 1.64 27.72 -12.89
CA GLN A 261 1.87 27.38 -11.48
C GLN A 261 1.09 26.15 -11.03
N SER A 262 -0.15 25.99 -11.51
CA SER A 262 -0.95 24.78 -11.25
C SER A 262 -0.34 23.54 -11.91
N LEU A 263 0.14 23.64 -13.15
CA LEU A 263 0.85 22.55 -13.82
C LEU A 263 2.12 22.14 -13.06
N ASN A 264 2.88 23.08 -12.51
CA ASN A 264 4.04 22.77 -11.68
C ASN A 264 3.66 21.98 -10.42
N LYS A 265 2.56 22.35 -9.76
CA LYS A 265 2.05 21.60 -8.60
C LYS A 265 1.64 20.17 -8.98
N ILE A 266 1.04 19.98 -10.15
CA ILE A 266 0.71 18.65 -10.67
C ILE A 266 2.00 17.85 -10.93
N SER A 267 3.03 18.48 -11.51
CA SER A 267 4.34 17.85 -11.72
C SER A 267 4.99 17.39 -10.41
N GLU A 268 4.97 18.22 -9.38
CA GLU A 268 5.45 17.83 -8.04
C GLU A 268 4.64 16.67 -7.45
N ALA A 269 3.31 16.68 -7.61
CA ALA A 269 2.45 15.59 -7.15
C ALA A 269 2.75 14.29 -7.90
N SER A 270 2.90 14.33 -9.23
CA SER A 270 3.28 13.17 -10.05
C SER A 270 4.63 12.59 -9.66
N ASN A 271 5.61 13.43 -9.33
CA ASN A 271 6.92 12.96 -8.85
C ASN A 271 6.79 12.23 -7.50
N LYS A 272 5.98 12.75 -6.58
CA LYS A 272 5.69 12.06 -5.30
C LYS A 272 4.97 10.73 -5.53
N ILE A 273 4.03 10.66 -6.46
CA ILE A 273 3.34 9.42 -6.81
C ILE A 273 4.33 8.38 -7.35
N SER A 274 5.24 8.75 -8.26
CA SER A 274 6.27 7.80 -8.73
C SER A 274 7.17 7.29 -7.60
N GLN A 275 7.54 8.13 -6.64
CA GLN A 275 8.30 7.68 -5.46
C GLN A 275 7.51 6.66 -4.61
N LEU A 276 6.20 6.88 -4.45
CA LEU A 276 5.33 5.93 -3.75
C LEU A 276 5.19 4.62 -4.52
N VAL A 277 5.06 4.67 -5.84
CA VAL A 277 5.01 3.47 -6.69
C VAL A 277 6.31 2.67 -6.59
N GLU A 278 7.47 3.33 -6.60
CA GLU A 278 8.77 2.67 -6.38
C GLU A 278 8.86 2.03 -4.99
N ALA A 279 8.35 2.69 -3.95
CA ALA A 279 8.30 2.13 -2.60
C ALA A 279 7.37 0.91 -2.51
N ILE A 280 6.22 0.96 -3.20
CA ILE A 280 5.29 -0.18 -3.31
C ILE A 280 5.98 -1.35 -4.01
N ALA A 281 6.69 -1.12 -5.13
CA ALA A 281 7.42 -2.17 -5.83
C ALA A 281 8.47 -2.85 -4.93
N LYS A 282 9.20 -2.08 -4.12
CA LYS A 282 10.15 -2.62 -3.13
C LYS A 282 9.44 -3.43 -2.04
N ALA A 283 8.30 -2.94 -1.55
CA ALA A 283 7.50 -3.64 -0.54
C ALA A 283 6.94 -4.97 -1.08
N VAL A 284 6.43 -4.97 -2.31
CA VAL A 284 5.96 -6.15 -3.04
C VAL A 284 7.07 -7.20 -3.16
N ALA A 285 8.28 -6.80 -3.56
CA ALA A 285 9.42 -7.72 -3.66
C ALA A 285 9.78 -8.35 -2.30
N ALA A 286 9.83 -7.54 -1.24
CA ALA A 286 10.09 -8.04 0.12
C ALA A 286 8.98 -8.96 0.63
N GLN A 287 7.71 -8.65 0.30
CA GLN A 287 6.56 -9.44 0.70
C GLN A 287 6.51 -10.78 -0.05
N SER A 288 6.87 -10.79 -1.34
CA SER A 288 7.01 -12.01 -2.15
C SER A 288 8.07 -12.94 -1.55
N GLN A 289 9.27 -12.42 -1.25
CA GLN A 289 10.33 -13.19 -0.60
C GLN A 289 9.90 -13.72 0.77
N SER A 290 9.20 -12.90 1.56
CA SER A 290 8.69 -13.32 2.88
C SER A 290 7.63 -14.43 2.74
N SER A 291 6.75 -14.33 1.75
CA SER A 291 5.74 -15.36 1.46
C SER A 291 6.40 -16.69 1.11
N GLU A 292 7.44 -16.68 0.28
CA GLU A 292 8.19 -17.89 -0.08
C GLU A 292 8.86 -18.55 1.15
N ILE A 293 9.50 -17.74 2.01
CA ILE A 293 10.12 -18.23 3.26
C ILE A 293 9.07 -18.85 4.18
N ILE A 294 7.91 -18.21 4.33
CA ILE A 294 6.87 -18.71 5.22
C ILE A 294 6.24 -19.99 4.67
N THR A 295 6.00 -20.07 3.36
CA THR A 295 5.54 -21.30 2.71
C THR A 295 6.51 -22.45 2.96
N GLN A 296 7.81 -22.24 2.76
CA GLN A 296 8.81 -23.25 3.06
C GLN A 296 8.80 -23.66 4.55
N THR A 297 8.70 -22.68 5.45
CA THR A 297 8.62 -22.95 6.89
C THR A 297 7.39 -23.79 7.24
N MET A 298 6.24 -23.55 6.60
CA MET A 298 5.03 -24.34 6.82
C MET A 298 5.15 -25.76 6.27
N VAL A 299 5.88 -25.95 5.16
CA VAL A 299 6.22 -27.29 4.65
C VAL A 299 7.09 -28.04 5.68
N ASP A 300 8.12 -27.40 6.22
CA ASP A 300 9.00 -28.01 7.23
C ASP A 300 8.24 -28.37 8.52
N VAL A 301 7.31 -27.49 8.96
CA VAL A 301 6.41 -27.77 10.09
C VAL A 301 5.48 -28.95 9.77
N GLY A 302 4.97 -29.04 8.55
CA GLY A 302 4.17 -30.19 8.09
C GLY A 302 4.95 -31.51 8.13
N GLU A 303 6.21 -31.52 7.72
CA GLU A 303 7.09 -32.68 7.82
C GLU A 303 7.33 -33.09 9.29
N LEU A 304 7.56 -32.10 10.16
CA LEU A 304 7.71 -32.36 11.60
C LEU A 304 6.43 -32.92 12.22
N THR A 305 5.26 -32.39 11.87
CA THR A 305 3.96 -32.90 12.32
C THR A 305 3.73 -34.34 11.87
N LEU A 306 4.09 -34.69 10.63
CA LEU A 306 4.02 -36.08 10.13
C LEU A 306 4.95 -37.02 10.91
N LYS A 307 6.16 -36.54 11.23
CA LYS A 307 7.10 -37.30 12.07
C LYS A 307 6.53 -37.52 13.47
N THR A 308 5.97 -36.49 14.10
CA THR A 308 5.28 -36.60 15.40
C THR A 308 4.13 -37.59 15.34
N ALA A 309 3.32 -37.58 14.28
CA ALA A 309 2.25 -38.57 14.07
C ALA A 309 2.79 -40.00 14.11
N THR A 310 3.91 -40.24 13.41
CA THR A 310 4.56 -41.56 13.37
C THR A 310 5.11 -41.95 14.74
N GLU A 311 5.68 -41.00 15.50
CA GLU A 311 6.18 -41.25 16.85
C GLU A 311 5.04 -41.56 17.84
N VAL A 312 3.90 -40.89 17.72
CA VAL A 312 2.68 -41.17 18.51
C VAL A 312 2.19 -42.59 18.28
N ASP A 313 2.08 -43.03 17.01
CA ASP A 313 1.69 -44.40 16.67
C ASP A 313 2.64 -45.43 17.28
N LEU A 314 3.94 -45.14 17.25
CA LEU A 314 4.98 -46.04 17.77
C LEU A 314 4.95 -46.12 19.30
N ILE A 315 4.71 -45.00 19.99
CA ILE A 315 4.51 -44.95 21.44
C ILE A 315 3.24 -45.68 21.86
N SER A 316 2.15 -45.52 21.09
CA SER A 316 0.89 -46.23 21.31
C SER A 316 1.11 -47.75 21.28
N SER A 317 1.70 -48.27 20.19
CA SER A 317 2.00 -49.69 20.04
C SER A 317 2.95 -50.22 21.12
N SER A 318 3.96 -49.43 21.50
CA SER A 318 4.89 -49.80 22.57
C SER A 318 4.22 -49.86 23.94
N SER A 319 3.29 -48.94 24.21
CA SER A 319 2.49 -48.91 25.44
C SER A 319 1.56 -50.11 25.52
N GLU A 320 0.86 -50.46 24.44
CA GLU A 320 0.03 -51.69 24.37
C GLU A 320 0.86 -52.95 24.67
N GLN A 321 2.06 -53.06 24.09
CA GLN A 321 2.96 -54.18 24.33
C GLN A 321 3.43 -54.22 25.80
N LEU A 322 3.79 -53.08 26.37
CA LEU A 322 4.23 -52.98 27.77
C LEU A 322 3.11 -53.35 28.73
N LEU A 323 1.88 -52.87 28.47
CA LEU A 323 0.69 -53.20 29.23
C LEU A 323 0.46 -54.71 29.23
N LYS A 324 0.54 -55.35 28.06
CA LYS A 324 0.41 -56.80 27.91
C LYS A 324 1.47 -57.56 28.71
N VAL A 325 2.74 -57.16 28.61
CA VAL A 325 3.84 -57.80 29.35
C VAL A 325 3.66 -57.65 30.87
N ALA A 326 3.27 -56.46 31.33
CA ALA A 326 3.03 -56.22 32.76
C ALA A 326 1.83 -57.01 33.29
N GLN A 327 0.76 -57.15 32.50
CA GLN A 327 -0.39 -57.99 32.82
C GLN A 327 0.01 -59.47 32.92
N THR A 328 0.76 -60.00 31.95
CA THR A 328 1.27 -61.37 31.99
C THR A 328 2.17 -61.61 33.20
N LEU A 329 3.11 -60.69 33.49
CA LEU A 329 3.99 -60.79 34.66
C LEU A 329 3.19 -60.80 35.97
N ARG A 330 2.18 -59.94 36.09
CA ARG A 330 1.29 -59.89 37.25
C ARG A 330 0.49 -61.19 37.43
N GLU A 331 0.04 -61.79 36.33
CA GLU A 331 -0.67 -63.08 36.33
C GLU A 331 0.25 -64.23 36.76
N GLU A 332 1.45 -64.35 36.18
CA GLU A 332 2.43 -65.39 36.52
C GLU A 332 2.87 -65.32 38.00
N VAL A 333 3.13 -64.10 38.49
CA VAL A 333 3.51 -63.86 39.89
C VAL A 333 2.31 -64.05 40.83
N GLY A 334 1.09 -63.85 40.33
CA GLY A 334 -0.17 -64.10 41.06
C GLY A 334 -0.44 -65.58 41.36
N LEU A 335 0.24 -66.51 40.68
CA LEU A 335 0.18 -67.96 40.97
C LEU A 335 0.85 -68.31 42.31
N PHE A 336 1.75 -67.45 42.81
CA PHE A 336 2.41 -67.66 44.09
C PHE A 336 1.57 -67.11 45.24
N LYS A 337 1.31 -67.94 46.24
CA LYS A 337 0.65 -67.54 47.47
C LYS A 337 1.68 -66.93 48.42
N VAL A 338 1.55 -65.62 48.62
CA VAL A 338 2.46 -64.81 49.43
C VAL A 338 1.80 -64.17 50.64
N ASN A 339 0.53 -64.50 50.91
CA ASN A 339 -0.23 -64.03 52.07
C ASN A 339 -1.04 -65.19 52.64
#